data_AF-A0A3E0Q6G4-F1
#
_entry.id   AF-A0A3E0Q6G4-F1
#
_cell.length_a   1.000
_cell.length_b   1.000
_cell.length_c   1.000
_cell.angle_alpha   90.00
_cell.angle_beta   90.00
_cell.angle_gamma   90.00
#
_symmetry.space_group_name_H-M   'P 1'
#
loop_
_entity.id
_entity.type
_entity.pdbx_description
1 polymer ?
#
loop_
_entity_poly.entity_id
_entity_poly.type
_entity_poly.pdbx_seq_one_letter_code
_entity_poly.pdbx_strand_id
1 'polypeptide(L)'
;MEAVRAMSKQSSKKRESNYVTTVRSEACPAIAANIFRRTSQDGHTYLDYEISRSWKTASREGYSTRFYARNRDGIKEVADLASDWIEQNPQAADGLPERSLNGRRRTSENTSPAVE
;
A
#
# COMPACT_ATOMS: atom_id res chain seq x y z
N MET A 1 -1.97 -36.64 35.24
CA MET A 1 -2.57 -36.29 33.94
C MET A 1 -2.51 -34.78 33.82
N GLU A 2 -1.67 -34.24 32.94
CA GLU A 2 -1.80 -32.82 32.57
C GLU A 2 -1.28 -32.65 31.14
N ALA A 3 -2.21 -32.37 30.22
CA ALA A 3 -1.93 -32.18 28.81
C ALA A 3 -1.64 -30.70 28.56
N VAL A 4 -0.37 -30.36 28.31
CA VAL A 4 0.02 -29.03 27.81
C VAL A 4 -0.41 -28.89 26.35
N ARG A 5 -1.49 -28.13 26.16
CA ARG A 5 -2.13 -27.81 24.89
C ARG A 5 -1.17 -26.99 24.02
N ALA A 6 -0.61 -27.61 22.99
CA ALA A 6 0.14 -26.91 21.95
C ALA A 6 -0.79 -25.97 21.17
N MET A 7 -0.63 -24.66 21.36
CA MET A 7 -1.25 -23.65 20.51
C MET A 7 -0.59 -23.68 19.14
N SER A 8 -1.30 -24.25 18.15
CA SER A 8 -0.90 -24.19 16.75
C SER A 8 -0.85 -22.73 16.30
N LYS A 9 0.34 -22.24 15.97
CA LYS A 9 0.51 -20.97 15.23
C LYS A 9 -0.15 -21.16 13.87
N GLN A 10 -1.38 -20.67 13.74
CA GLN A 10 -2.13 -20.68 12.50
C GLN A 10 -1.36 -19.82 11.49
N SER A 11 -0.67 -20.47 10.56
CA SER A 11 0.02 -19.78 9.48
C SER A 11 -1.01 -19.05 8.65
N SER A 12 -0.97 -17.72 8.69
CA SER A 12 -1.85 -16.89 7.88
C SER A 12 -1.59 -17.22 6.41
N LYS A 13 -2.56 -17.85 5.74
CA LYS A 13 -2.55 -18.01 4.28
C LYS A 13 -2.22 -16.65 3.68
N LYS A 14 -1.13 -16.60 2.92
CA LYS A 14 -0.68 -15.42 2.19
C LYS A 14 -1.79 -15.04 1.21
N ARG A 15 -2.67 -14.13 1.63
CA ARG A 15 -3.70 -13.55 0.75
C ARG A 15 -2.95 -12.94 -0.42
N GLU A 16 -3.29 -13.34 -1.65
CA GLU A 16 -2.93 -12.57 -2.82
C GLU A 16 -3.40 -11.14 -2.55
N SER A 17 -2.43 -10.24 -2.47
CA SER A 17 -2.72 -8.88 -2.08
C SER A 17 -3.39 -8.24 -3.28
N ASN A 18 -4.70 -8.02 -3.19
CA ASN A 18 -5.47 -7.18 -4.12
C ASN A 18 -4.93 -5.75 -4.19
N TYR A 19 -3.97 -5.40 -3.34
CA TYR A 19 -3.25 -4.13 -3.37
C TYR A 19 -2.54 -3.91 -4.71
N VAL A 20 -2.73 -2.72 -5.26
CA VAL A 20 -2.09 -2.25 -6.47
C VAL A 20 -0.99 -1.24 -6.10
N THR A 21 -1.37 -0.12 -5.49
CA THR A 21 -0.45 0.95 -5.15
C THR A 21 -0.96 1.82 -4.00
N THR A 22 -0.12 2.73 -3.51
CA THR A 22 -0.49 3.77 -2.55
C THR A 22 -0.20 5.13 -3.15
N VAL A 23 -1.20 6.01 -3.18
CA VAL A 23 -1.07 7.41 -3.55
C VAL A 23 -0.99 8.27 -2.28
N ARG A 24 -0.14 9.30 -2.29
CA ARG A 24 0.11 10.19 -1.15
C ARG A 24 0.17 11.63 -1.65
N SER A 25 -0.39 12.54 -0.86
CA SER A 25 -0.17 13.97 -1.05
C SER A 25 1.22 14.36 -0.54
N GLU A 26 1.92 15.20 -1.30
CA GLU A 26 3.18 15.81 -0.87
C GLU A 26 2.96 16.87 0.20
N ALA A 27 1.85 17.61 0.11
CA ALA A 27 1.48 18.65 1.07
C ALA A 27 1.03 18.07 2.42
N CYS A 28 0.38 16.90 2.42
CA CYS A 28 -0.08 16.22 3.62
C CYS A 28 0.37 14.75 3.63
N PRO A 29 1.63 14.46 4.01
CA PRO A 29 2.16 13.10 4.05
C PRO A 29 1.49 12.20 5.12
N ALA A 30 0.58 12.78 5.92
CA ALA A 30 -0.23 12.09 6.92
C ALA A 30 -1.43 11.32 6.33
N ILE A 31 -1.84 11.60 5.07
CA ILE A 31 -2.96 10.92 4.40
C ILE A 31 -2.44 10.13 3.19
N ALA A 32 -3.02 8.97 2.95
CA ALA A 32 -2.67 8.11 1.82
C ALA A 32 -3.90 7.32 1.34
N ALA A 33 -4.04 7.11 0.03
CA ALA A 33 -5.04 6.21 -0.53
C ALA A 33 -4.36 4.93 -1.00
N ASN A 34 -4.85 3.78 -0.54
CA ASN A 34 -4.41 2.49 -1.05
C ASN A 34 -5.39 2.05 -2.13
N ILE A 35 -4.89 1.76 -3.32
CA ILE A 35 -5.68 1.30 -4.45
C ILE A 35 -5.68 -0.22 -4.46
N PHE A 36 -6.84 -0.82 -4.63
CA PHE A 36 -7.03 -2.26 -4.70
C PHE A 36 -7.76 -2.66 -5.98
N ARG A 37 -7.54 -3.91 -6.37
CA ARG A 37 -8.25 -4.60 -7.41
C ARG A 37 -9.35 -5.45 -6.78
N ARG A 38 -10.59 -5.27 -7.20
CA ARG A 38 -11.73 -6.08 -6.76
C ARG A 38 -12.46 -6.67 -7.95
N THR A 39 -13.04 -7.83 -7.73
CA THR A 39 -13.92 -8.49 -8.70
C THR A 39 -15.35 -8.36 -8.22
N SER A 40 -16.22 -7.83 -9.06
CA SER A 40 -17.66 -7.76 -8.82
C SER A 40 -18.26 -9.17 -8.78
N GLN A 41 -19.47 -9.29 -8.24
CA GLN A 41 -20.23 -10.54 -8.26
C GLN A 41 -20.48 -11.05 -9.69
N ASP A 42 -20.56 -10.13 -10.66
CA ASP A 42 -20.74 -10.43 -12.09
C ASP A 42 -19.43 -10.85 -12.80
N GLY A 43 -18.32 -10.92 -12.09
CA GLY A 43 -17.02 -11.34 -12.63
C GLY A 43 -16.19 -10.22 -13.28
N HIS A 44 -16.70 -8.99 -13.33
CA HIS A 44 -15.94 -7.83 -13.82
C HIS A 44 -14.93 -7.34 -12.77
N THR A 45 -13.70 -7.09 -13.18
CA THR A 45 -12.67 -6.53 -12.31
C THR A 45 -12.66 -5.01 -12.39
N TYR A 46 -12.54 -4.35 -11.25
CA TYR A 46 -12.49 -2.90 -11.11
C TYR A 46 -11.44 -2.49 -10.07
N LEU A 47 -11.06 -1.22 -10.10
CA LEU A 47 -10.20 -0.60 -9.10
C LEU A 47 -11.06 0.16 -8.11
N ASP A 48 -10.74 0.04 -6.83
CA ASP A 48 -11.26 0.89 -5.76
C ASP A 48 -10.10 1.41 -4.90
N TYR A 49 -10.38 2.35 -4.01
CA TYR A 49 -9.38 2.85 -3.09
C TYR A 49 -9.93 3.08 -1.69
N GLU A 50 -9.08 2.84 -0.70
CA GLU A 50 -9.36 3.13 0.71
C GLU A 50 -8.40 4.20 1.21
N ILE A 51 -8.96 5.30 1.73
CA ILE A 51 -8.18 6.37 2.35
C ILE A 51 -7.79 5.96 3.77
N SER A 52 -6.50 6.00 4.03
CA SER A 52 -5.88 5.67 5.31
C SER A 52 -5.00 6.83 5.80
N ARG A 53 -4.71 6.82 7.10
CA ARG A 53 -3.69 7.71 7.66
C ARG A 53 -2.33 7.02 7.59
N SER A 54 -1.34 7.73 7.06
CA SER A 54 0.06 7.33 7.10
C SER A 54 0.60 7.44 8.53
N TRP A 55 1.16 6.34 9.03
CA TRP A 55 1.74 6.26 10.38
C TRP A 55 3.01 7.11 10.58
N LYS A 56 3.53 7.76 9.53
CA LYS A 56 4.81 8.48 9.59
C LYS A 56 4.76 9.88 10.20
N THR A 57 3.59 10.40 10.57
CA THR A 57 3.49 11.62 11.39
C THR A 57 3.42 11.28 12.88
N ALA A 58 4.43 10.56 13.36
CA ALA A 58 4.60 10.27 14.79
C ALA A 58 5.24 11.47 15.50
N SER A 59 4.43 12.49 15.83
CA SER A 59 4.79 13.42 16.90
C SER A 59 4.41 12.76 18.23
N ARG A 60 5.43 12.48 19.05
CA ARG A 60 5.27 12.07 20.45
C ARG A 60 4.55 13.18 21.21
N GLU A 61 3.59 12.76 22.03
CA GLU A 61 2.90 13.53 23.09
C GLU A 61 1.97 14.66 22.61
N GLY A 62 0.68 14.31 22.43
CA GLY A 62 -0.39 15.27 22.13
C GLY A 62 -1.58 14.62 21.41
N TYR A 63 -2.26 13.68 22.07
CA TYR A 63 -3.54 13.11 21.62
C TYR A 63 -4.53 14.24 21.23
N SER A 64 -5.17 14.31 20.06
CA SER A 64 -5.17 13.47 18.88
C SER A 64 -5.39 14.34 17.63
N THR A 65 -4.60 14.15 16.57
CA THR A 65 -4.89 14.68 15.22
C THR A 65 -5.85 13.77 14.46
N ARG A 66 -6.77 13.09 15.18
CA ARG A 66 -7.81 12.21 14.61
C ARG A 66 -8.91 12.98 13.87
N PHE A 67 -8.82 14.30 13.80
CA PHE A 67 -9.82 15.12 13.17
C PHE A 67 -9.64 15.12 11.65
N TYR A 68 -10.43 14.31 10.96
CA TYR A 68 -10.59 14.40 9.51
C TYR A 68 -10.84 15.85 9.05
N ALA A 69 -11.53 16.66 9.86
CA ALA A 69 -11.74 18.08 9.61
C ALA A 69 -10.44 18.89 9.39
N ARG A 70 -9.36 18.59 10.12
CA ARG A 70 -8.07 19.29 9.96
C ARG A 70 -7.28 18.82 8.75
N ASN A 71 -7.55 17.61 8.29
CA ASN A 71 -6.92 17.03 7.11
C ASN A 71 -7.87 17.09 5.90
N ARG A 72 -8.93 17.92 5.94
CA ARG A 72 -9.97 17.99 4.91
C ARG A 72 -9.33 18.14 3.53
N ASP A 73 -8.43 19.09 3.40
CA ASP A 73 -7.80 19.41 2.12
C ASP A 73 -6.89 18.27 1.67
N GLY A 74 -6.11 17.68 2.58
CA GLY A 74 -5.29 16.50 2.28
C GLY A 74 -6.10 15.24 1.92
N ILE A 75 -7.30 15.07 2.50
CA ILE A 75 -8.22 13.98 2.14
C ILE A 75 -8.77 14.20 0.75
N LYS A 76 -9.20 15.44 0.45
CA LYS A 76 -9.70 15.81 -0.88
C LYS A 76 -8.62 15.58 -1.93
N GLU A 77 -7.43 16.13 -1.72
CA GLU A 77 -6.31 15.98 -2.64
C GLU A 77 -5.95 14.51 -2.87
N VAL A 78 -5.86 13.70 -1.82
CA VAL A 78 -5.55 12.27 -1.97
C VAL A 78 -6.67 11.51 -2.68
N ALA A 79 -7.93 11.90 -2.51
CA ALA A 79 -9.04 11.32 -3.25
C ALA A 79 -9.00 11.69 -4.75
N ASP A 80 -8.70 12.96 -5.05
CA ASP A 80 -8.54 13.45 -6.42
C ASP A 80 -7.37 12.72 -7.11
N LEU A 81 -6.20 12.66 -6.47
CA LEU A 81 -5.02 11.96 -6.99
C LEU A 81 -5.25 10.44 -7.19
N ALA A 82 -6.00 9.80 -6.30
CA ALA A 82 -6.32 8.38 -6.45
C ALA A 82 -7.27 8.13 -7.62
N SER A 83 -8.26 9.03 -7.81
CA SER A 83 -9.20 8.97 -8.93
C SER A 83 -8.46 9.17 -10.26
N ASP A 84 -7.64 10.22 -10.35
CA ASP A 84 -6.80 10.51 -11.52
C ASP A 84 -5.89 9.32 -11.86
N TRP A 85 -5.30 8.68 -10.84
CA TRP A 85 -4.45 7.51 -11.06
C TRP A 85 -5.24 6.33 -11.66
N ILE A 86 -6.45 6.06 -11.16
CA ILE A 86 -7.31 4.99 -11.70
C ILE A 86 -7.70 5.28 -13.14
N GLU A 87 -8.10 6.52 -13.46
CA GLU A 87 -8.46 6.93 -14.81
C GLU A 87 -7.30 6.81 -15.80
N GLN A 88 -6.07 7.10 -15.34
CA GLN A 88 -4.86 6.96 -16.14
C GLN A 88 -4.37 5.50 -16.25
N ASN A 89 -4.83 4.60 -15.36
CA ASN A 89 -4.35 3.22 -15.28
C ASN A 89 -5.48 2.18 -15.24
N PRO A 90 -6.48 2.21 -16.14
CA PRO A 90 -7.59 1.25 -16.14
C PRO A 90 -7.11 -0.20 -16.27
N GLN A 91 -6.02 -0.43 -17.02
CA GLN A 91 -5.39 -1.75 -17.19
C GLN A 91 -4.85 -2.36 -15.90
N ALA A 92 -4.66 -1.58 -14.83
CA ALA A 92 -4.27 -2.13 -13.53
C ALA A 92 -5.38 -2.98 -12.90
N ALA A 93 -6.63 -2.86 -13.38
CA ALA A 93 -7.70 -3.79 -13.08
C ALA A 93 -7.43 -5.19 -13.70
N ASP A 94 -6.76 -5.26 -14.85
CA ASP A 94 -6.53 -6.51 -15.59
C ASP A 94 -5.27 -7.26 -15.14
N GLY A 95 -4.36 -6.57 -14.43
CA GLY A 95 -3.01 -7.05 -14.14
C GLY A 95 -2.91 -8.07 -12.99
N LEU A 96 -2.14 -9.15 -13.19
CA LEU A 96 -1.66 -10.05 -12.13
C LEU A 96 -0.92 -9.25 -11.02
N PRO A 97 -0.93 -9.69 -9.74
CA PRO A 97 -0.37 -8.91 -8.63
C PRO A 97 1.10 -8.58 -8.88
N GLU A 98 1.38 -7.31 -9.20
CA GLU A 98 2.75 -6.86 -9.41
C GLU A 98 3.48 -6.93 -8.07
N ARG A 99 4.35 -7.92 -7.97
CA ARG A 99 5.13 -8.22 -6.78
C ARG A 99 6.10 -7.05 -6.59
N SER A 100 5.73 -6.09 -5.72
CA SER A 100 6.53 -4.95 -5.28
C SER A 100 8.03 -5.27 -5.31
N LEU A 101 8.70 -4.86 -6.40
CA LEU A 101 10.13 -5.03 -6.63
C LEU A 101 10.91 -3.88 -5.97
N ASN A 102 10.41 -3.31 -4.89
CA ASN A 102 11.17 -2.35 -4.08
C ASN A 102 11.93 -3.10 -2.98
N GLY A 103 12.98 -3.81 -3.38
CA GLY A 103 13.79 -4.59 -2.44
C GLY A 103 15.11 -5.19 -2.93
N ARG A 104 15.58 -4.93 -4.16
CA ARG A 104 16.96 -5.26 -4.55
C ARG A 104 17.69 -4.01 -5.01
N ARG A 105 18.38 -3.36 -4.05
CA ARG A 105 19.59 -2.60 -4.37
C ARG A 105 20.51 -3.57 -5.12
N ARG A 106 20.70 -3.33 -6.41
CA ARG A 106 21.73 -3.96 -7.21
C ARG A 106 23.04 -3.32 -6.71
N THR A 107 23.70 -3.92 -5.72
CA THR A 107 25.10 -3.60 -5.43
C THR A 107 25.90 -4.05 -6.64
N SER A 108 26.27 -3.11 -7.49
CA SER A 108 27.32 -3.30 -8.47
C SER A 108 28.64 -3.42 -7.70
N GLU A 109 29.08 -4.64 -7.43
CA GLU A 109 30.45 -4.91 -6.99
C GLU A 109 31.08 -5.96 -7.90
N ASN A 110 32.26 -5.57 -8.42
CA ASN A 110 33.27 -6.32 -9.17
C ASN A 110 32.88 -6.81 -10.57
N THR A 111 33.68 -6.50 -11.60
CA THR A 111 35.11 -6.81 -11.66
C THR A 111 35.90 -5.76 -12.45
N SER A 112 36.96 -5.23 -11.85
CA SER A 112 38.01 -4.45 -12.54
C SER A 112 38.68 -5.29 -13.64
N PRO A 113 39.03 -4.69 -14.79
CA PRO A 113 39.74 -5.41 -15.84
C PRO A 113 41.18 -5.71 -15.40
N ALA A 114 41.62 -6.94 -15.61
CA ALA A 114 43.03 -7.32 -15.57
C ALA A 114 43.78 -6.51 -16.63
N VAL A 115 44.73 -5.70 -16.18
CA VAL A 115 45.76 -5.12 -17.04
C VAL A 115 46.97 -6.06 -17.02
N GLU A 116 47.53 -6.17 -18.22
CA GLU A 116 48.62 -7.00 -18.72
C GLU A 116 49.90 -7.02 -17.85
#